data_AF-A0A7R9II86-F1
#
_entry.id   AF-A0A7R9II86-F1
#
_cell.length_a   1.000
_cell.length_b   1.000
_cell.length_c   1.000
_cell.angle_alpha   90.00
_cell.angle_beta   90.00
_cell.angle_gamma   90.00
#
_symmetry.space_group_name_H-M   'P 1'
#
loop_
_entity.id
_entity.type
_entity.pdbx_description
1 polymer ?
#
loop_
_entity_poly.entity_id
_entity_poly.type
_entity_poly.pdbx_seq_one_letter_code
_entity_poly.pdbx_strand_id
1 'polypeptide(L)'
;MTVLPLPHLLVVNSTTNHHHIPEDDPSQLTPEAITIFLEQIHNQSAPAYGGNTWLVRVYRTYFEARTSLAEMWLGNPVLTAVLFGLPMGFLSLICYSICCADIMDADEEDEGGIGKEKSE
;
A
#
# COMPACT_ATOMS: atom_id res chain seq x y z
N MET A 1 12.97 1.63 6.26
CA MET A 1 13.51 0.36 6.78
C MET A 1 13.29 0.31 8.27
N THR A 2 12.53 -0.68 8.76
CA THR A 2 12.51 -1.04 10.19
C THR A 2 13.69 -1.97 10.45
N VAL A 3 14.63 -1.55 11.29
CA VAL A 3 15.80 -2.37 11.64
C VAL A 3 15.49 -3.06 12.98
N LEU A 4 15.55 -4.39 13.00
CA LEU A 4 15.38 -5.18 14.21
C LEU A 4 16.73 -5.28 14.95
N PRO A 5 16.77 -5.05 16.28
CA PRO A 5 17.99 -5.24 17.05
C PRO A 5 18.36 -6.72 17.12
N LEU A 6 19.65 -7.02 17.00
CA LEU A 6 20.18 -8.40 17.09
C LEU A 6 20.59 -8.70 18.55
N PRO A 7 20.40 -9.93 19.05
CA PRO A 7 19.77 -11.09 18.40
C PRO A 7 18.23 -11.02 18.41
N HIS A 8 17.56 -11.57 17.38
CA HIS A 8 16.08 -11.63 17.33
C HIS A 8 15.62 -12.98 16.77
N LEU A 9 14.53 -13.53 17.33
CA LEU A 9 13.93 -14.79 16.90
C LEU A 9 12.55 -14.51 16.30
N LEU A 10 12.30 -15.00 15.09
CA LEU A 10 11.04 -14.82 14.37
C LEU A 10 10.67 -16.14 13.67
N VAL A 11 9.47 -16.65 13.97
CA VAL A 11 8.97 -17.90 13.38
C VAL A 11 7.87 -17.58 12.38
N VAL A 12 8.02 -18.04 11.13
CA VAL A 12 7.09 -17.76 10.04
C VAL A 12 6.46 -19.05 9.53
N ASN A 13 5.14 -19.06 9.46
CA ASN A 13 4.40 -20.09 8.75
C ASN A 13 4.35 -19.75 7.26
N SER A 14 5.03 -20.54 6.42
CA SER A 14 5.12 -20.33 4.97
C SER A 14 3.79 -20.48 4.24
N THR A 15 2.85 -21.27 4.77
CA THR A 15 1.53 -21.50 4.16
C THR A 15 0.56 -20.38 4.48
N THR A 16 0.53 -19.92 5.73
CA THR A 16 -0.46 -18.93 6.18
C THR A 16 0.08 -17.50 6.21
N ASN A 17 1.40 -17.30 5.99
CA ASN A 17 2.08 -16.01 6.09
C ASN A 17 1.91 -15.33 7.47
N HIS A 18 1.59 -16.09 8.51
CA HIS A 18 1.62 -15.59 9.87
C HIS A 18 3.04 -15.66 10.40
N HIS A 19 3.41 -14.66 11.19
CA HIS A 19 4.67 -14.62 11.92
C HIS A 19 4.38 -14.51 13.41
N HIS A 20 5.20 -15.21 14.20
CA HIS A 20 5.16 -15.20 15.65
C HIS A 20 6.46 -14.61 16.16
N ILE A 21 6.33 -13.69 17.11
CA ILE A 21 7.44 -13.03 17.79
C ILE A 21 7.31 -13.39 19.27
N PRO A 22 8.39 -13.89 19.91
CA PRO A 22 8.37 -14.14 21.35
C PRO A 22 8.15 -12.82 22.10
N GLU A 23 7.32 -12.83 23.14
CA GLU A 23 7.09 -11.66 23.99
C GLU A 23 8.29 -11.36 24.90
N ASP A 24 9.15 -12.37 25.13
CA ASP A 24 10.33 -12.24 25.97
C ASP A 24 11.43 -11.41 25.31
N ASP A 25 12.14 -10.64 26.15
CA ASP A 25 13.25 -9.80 25.72
C ASP A 25 14.35 -10.67 25.07
N PRO A 26 14.93 -10.26 23.92
CA PRO A 26 15.92 -11.07 23.20
C PRO A 26 17.16 -11.44 24.03
N SER A 27 17.41 -10.72 25.12
CA SER A 27 18.48 -11.01 26.08
C SER A 27 18.19 -12.20 27.02
N GLN A 28 16.93 -12.64 27.11
CA GLN A 28 16.46 -13.72 28.00
C GLN A 28 16.04 -15.00 27.25
N LEU A 29 16.29 -15.09 25.94
CA LEU A 29 16.01 -16.28 25.14
C LEU A 29 16.92 -17.46 25.54
N THR A 30 16.54 -18.18 26.60
CA THR A 30 17.16 -19.46 26.95
C THR A 30 16.65 -20.56 26.01
N PRO A 31 17.40 -21.66 25.80
CA PRO A 31 16.95 -22.77 24.96
C PRO A 31 15.60 -23.34 25.41
N GLU A 32 15.31 -23.34 26.71
CA GLU A 32 14.02 -23.76 27.27
C GLU A 32 12.88 -22.81 26.87
N ALA A 33 13.11 -21.50 26.92
CA ALA A 33 12.14 -20.49 26.48
C ALA A 33 11.79 -20.66 24.99
N ILE A 34 12.78 -20.97 24.16
CA ILE A 34 12.57 -21.27 22.73
C ILE A 34 11.69 -22.50 22.55
N THR A 35 11.93 -23.57 23.32
CA THR A 35 11.10 -24.79 23.23
C THR A 35 9.65 -24.55 23.64
N ILE A 36 9.44 -23.77 24.71
CA ILE A 36 8.09 -23.40 25.17
C ILE A 36 7.39 -22.55 24.12
N PHE A 37 8.08 -21.59 23.51
CA PHE A 37 7.54 -20.77 22.44
C PHE A 37 7.15 -21.59 21.20
N LEU A 38 7.99 -22.54 20.78
CA LEU A 38 7.68 -23.45 19.68
C LEU A 38 6.47 -24.34 19.99
N GLU A 39 6.34 -24.80 21.23
CA GLU A 39 5.18 -25.58 21.69
C GLU A 39 3.90 -24.74 21.72
N GLN A 40 3.98 -23.47 22.14
CA GLN A 40 2.85 -22.51 22.07
C GLN A 40 2.42 -22.23 20.64
N ILE A 41 3.35 -22.13 19.69
CA ILE A 41 3.04 -22.01 18.25
C ILE A 41 2.35 -23.29 17.76
N HIS A 42 2.83 -24.46 18.16
CA HIS A 42 2.22 -25.74 17.78
C HIS A 42 0.79 -25.87 18.32
N ASN A 43 0.57 -25.45 19.56
CA ASN A 43 -0.73 -25.45 20.23
C ASN A 43 -1.65 -24.29 19.81
N GLN A 44 -1.23 -23.46 18.85
CA GLN A 44 -1.97 -22.29 18.35
C GLN A 44 -2.34 -21.25 19.44
N SER A 45 -1.63 -21.25 20.58
CA SER A 45 -1.89 -20.31 21.69
C SER A 45 -1.06 -19.03 21.60
N ALA A 46 0.00 -19.03 20.78
CA ALA A 46 0.84 -17.86 20.58
C ALA A 46 0.15 -16.79 19.70
N PRO A 47 0.33 -15.49 20.00
CA PRO A 47 -0.20 -14.42 19.16
C PRO A 47 0.38 -14.52 17.75
N ALA A 48 -0.51 -14.58 16.77
CA ALA A 48 -0.16 -14.65 15.35
C ALA A 48 -0.27 -13.24 14.75
N TYR A 49 0.83 -12.72 14.23
CA TYR A 49 0.85 -11.45 13.53
C TYR A 49 0.87 -11.68 12.01
N GLY A 50 0.31 -10.76 11.24
CA GLY A 50 0.25 -10.87 9.78
C GLY A 50 -0.90 -11.76 9.29
N GLY A 51 -0.62 -12.71 8.40
CA GLY A 51 -1.62 -13.54 7.74
C GLY A 51 -1.90 -13.15 6.29
N ASN A 52 -2.89 -13.82 5.69
CA ASN A 52 -3.20 -13.73 4.26
C ASN A 52 -4.53 -13.02 3.97
N THR A 53 -5.06 -12.27 4.94
CA THR A 53 -6.28 -11.48 4.77
C THR A 53 -6.10 -10.42 3.68
N TRP A 54 -7.16 -10.13 2.92
CA TRP A 54 -7.11 -9.18 1.80
C TRP A 54 -6.54 -7.80 2.21
N LEU A 55 -6.93 -7.28 3.37
CA LEU A 55 -6.40 -6.02 3.91
C LEU A 55 -4.88 -6.09 4.16
N VAL A 56 -4.39 -7.20 4.72
CA VAL A 56 -2.96 -7.41 4.99
C VAL A 56 -2.17 -7.51 3.68
N ARG A 57 -2.75 -8.12 2.64
CA ARG A 57 -2.16 -8.17 1.30
C ARG A 57 -2.02 -6.77 0.69
N VAL A 58 -3.09 -5.97 0.72
CA VAL A 58 -3.05 -4.58 0.21
C VAL A 58 -2.02 -3.75 0.96
N TYR A 59 -1.99 -3.86 2.30
CA TYR A 59 -1.00 -3.15 3.11
C TYR A 59 0.44 -3.57 2.77
N ARG A 60 0.69 -4.88 2.58
CA ARG A 60 2.00 -5.40 2.18
C ARG A 60 2.42 -4.85 0.82
N THR A 61 1.55 -4.93 -0.18
CA THR A 61 1.84 -4.41 -1.52
C THR A 61 2.09 -2.90 -1.50
N TYR A 62 1.33 -2.15 -0.72
CA TYR A 62 1.55 -0.71 -0.56
C TYR A 62 2.91 -0.40 0.09
N PHE A 63 3.25 -1.12 1.15
CA PHE A 63 4.54 -0.95 1.84
C PHE A 63 5.72 -1.31 0.93
N GLU A 64 5.64 -2.43 0.23
CA GLU A 64 6.63 -2.86 -0.76
C GLU A 64 6.77 -1.82 -1.88
N ALA A 65 5.66 -1.34 -2.44
CA ALA A 65 5.67 -0.32 -3.49
C ALA A 65 6.30 0.99 -3.00
N ARG A 66 5.98 1.47 -1.79
CA ARG A 66 6.63 2.66 -1.22
C ARG A 66 8.12 2.45 -0.97
N THR A 67 8.50 1.28 -0.48
CA THR A 67 9.90 0.99 -0.16
C THR A 67 10.72 0.90 -1.45
N SER A 68 10.20 0.21 -2.46
CA SER A 68 10.80 0.17 -3.80
C SER A 68 10.90 1.56 -4.42
N LEU A 69 9.85 2.39 -4.31
CA LEU A 69 9.89 3.78 -4.79
C LEU A 69 10.96 4.61 -4.07
N ALA A 70 11.10 4.44 -2.75
CA ALA A 70 12.13 5.13 -1.97
C ALA A 70 13.54 4.68 -2.38
N GLU A 71 13.75 3.38 -2.62
CA GLU A 71 15.03 2.84 -3.12
C GLU A 71 15.37 3.37 -4.52
N MET A 72 14.39 3.41 -5.42
CA MET A 72 14.53 4.00 -6.76
C MET A 72 14.88 5.50 -6.68
N TRP A 73 14.22 6.22 -5.77
CA TRP A 73 14.47 7.64 -5.54
C TRP A 73 15.88 7.92 -5.01
N LEU A 74 16.38 7.08 -4.10
CA LEU A 74 17.77 7.18 -3.64
C LEU A 74 18.79 6.87 -4.75
N GLY A 75 18.49 5.92 -5.62
CA GLY A 75 19.39 5.54 -6.72
C GLY A 75 19.47 6.63 -7.79
N ASN A 76 18.33 7.03 -8.35
CA ASN A 76 18.26 8.11 -9.33
C ASN A 76 16.90 8.83 -9.24
N PRO A 77 16.83 9.98 -8.55
CA PRO A 77 15.56 10.69 -8.34
C PRO A 77 15.00 11.27 -9.65
N VAL A 78 15.86 11.69 -10.58
CA VAL A 78 15.44 12.28 -11.86
C VAL A 78 14.74 11.24 -12.73
N LEU A 79 15.36 10.08 -12.89
CA LEU A 79 14.78 8.99 -13.69
C LEU A 79 13.48 8.49 -13.06
N THR A 80 13.43 8.35 -11.73
CA THR A 80 12.24 7.93 -11.00
C THR A 80 11.11 8.94 -11.16
N ALA A 81 11.40 10.24 -11.05
CA ALA A 81 10.41 11.30 -11.23
C ALA A 81 9.84 11.32 -12.65
N VAL A 82 10.65 11.08 -13.70
CA VAL A 82 10.16 11.00 -15.08
C VAL A 82 9.32 9.73 -15.28
N LEU A 83 9.81 8.58 -14.82
CA LEU A 83 9.16 7.28 -14.99
C LEU A 83 7.76 7.25 -14.36
N PHE A 84 7.59 7.83 -13.17
CA PHE A 84 6.29 7.88 -12.49
C PHE A 84 5.50 9.15 -12.79
N GLY A 85 6.17 10.30 -12.87
CA GLY A 85 5.52 11.60 -13.03
C GLY A 85 4.91 11.79 -14.40
N LEU A 86 5.49 11.22 -15.47
CA LEU A 86 4.93 11.34 -16.81
C LEU A 86 3.60 10.55 -16.94
N PRO A 87 3.52 9.25 -16.61
CA PRO A 87 2.24 8.54 -16.56
C PRO A 87 1.23 9.17 -15.60
N MET A 88 1.67 9.60 -14.42
CA MET A 88 0.78 10.21 -13.41
C MET A 88 0.29 11.60 -13.85
N GLY A 89 1.10 12.36 -14.60
CA GLY A 89 0.73 13.64 -15.21
C GLY A 89 -0.26 13.48 -16.36
N PHE A 90 -0.07 12.48 -17.22
CA PHE A 90 -1.09 12.18 -18.24
C PHE A 90 -2.40 11.72 -17.60
N LEU A 91 -2.32 10.86 -16.58
CA LEU A 91 -3.51 10.41 -15.84
C LEU A 91 -4.22 11.59 -15.17
N SER A 92 -3.49 12.52 -14.55
CA SER A 92 -4.10 13.70 -13.92
C SER A 92 -4.76 14.62 -14.93
N LEU A 93 -4.16 14.82 -16.11
CA LEU A 93 -4.77 15.58 -17.20
C LEU A 93 -6.04 14.90 -17.73
N ILE A 94 -6.05 13.57 -17.86
CA ILE A 94 -7.25 12.82 -18.27
C ILE A 94 -8.35 12.96 -17.21
N CYS A 95 -8.03 12.73 -15.93
CA CYS A 95 -8.99 12.90 -14.84
C CYS A 95 -9.50 14.35 -14.75
N TYR A 96 -8.63 15.33 -14.92
CA TYR A 96 -9.01 16.74 -14.98
C TYR A 96 -9.94 17.01 -16.16
N SER A 97 -9.63 16.48 -17.36
CA SER A 97 -10.51 16.64 -18.52
C SER A 97 -11.87 15.99 -18.31
N ILE A 98 -11.96 14.83 -17.69
CA ILE A 98 -13.26 14.18 -17.43
C ILE A 98 -14.04 15.00 -16.40
N CYS A 99 -13.42 15.40 -15.29
CA CYS A 99 -14.11 16.14 -14.22
C CYS A 99 -14.46 17.59 -14.60
N CYS A 100 -13.67 18.24 -15.46
CA CYS A 100 -13.88 19.64 -15.82
C CYS A 100 -14.54 19.84 -17.18
N ALA A 101 -14.36 18.93 -18.16
CA ALA A 101 -15.16 18.97 -19.39
C ALA A 101 -16.63 18.63 -19.10
N ASP A 102 -16.90 17.69 -18.18
CA ASP A 102 -18.29 17.38 -17.76
C ASP A 102 -18.98 18.57 -17.05
N ILE A 103 -18.20 19.46 -16.39
CA ILE A 103 -18.73 20.70 -15.79
C ILE A 103 -18.86 21.83 -16.83
N MET A 104 -17.95 21.95 -17.78
CA MET A 104 -18.00 23.01 -18.81
C MET A 104 -19.01 22.71 -19.92
N ASP A 105 -19.22 21.44 -20.29
CA ASP A 105 -20.27 21.04 -21.26
C ASP A 105 -21.68 21.23 -20.69
N ALA A 106 -21.85 21.18 -19.37
CA ALA A 106 -23.13 21.46 -18.70
C ALA A 106 -23.51 22.95 -18.68
N ASP A 107 -22.55 23.87 -18.87
CA ASP A 107 -22.81 25.32 -18.99
C ASP A 107 -23.18 25.73 -20.43
N GLU A 108 -22.98 24.87 -21.44
CA GLU A 108 -23.45 25.12 -22.82
C GLU A 108 -24.92 24.73 -23.06
N GLU A 109 -25.55 24.00 -22.13
CA GLU A 109 -26.97 23.61 -22.25
C GLU A 109 -27.97 24.59 -21.57
N ASP A 110 -27.51 25.62 -20.84
CA ASP A 110 -28.41 26.50 -20.04
C ASP A 110 -28.45 27.99 -20.44
N GLU A 111 -27.84 28.41 -21.56
CA GLU A 111 -28.07 29.75 -22.14
C GLU A 111 -28.55 29.70 -23.61
N GLY A 112 -29.84 29.43 -23.81
CA GLY A 112 -30.42 29.52 -25.16
C GLY A 112 -31.94 29.41 -25.29
N GLY A 113 -32.71 29.54 -24.22
CA GLY A 113 -34.17 29.60 -24.31
C GLY A 113 -34.71 31.01 -24.59
N ILE A 114 -35.26 31.25 -25.79
CA ILE A 114 -36.45 32.05 -26.17
C ILE A 114 -36.24 32.70 -27.56
N GLY A 115 -37.00 32.22 -28.56
CA GLY A 115 -36.78 32.50 -29.98
C GLY A 115 -37.44 33.74 -30.59
N LYS A 116 -37.33 33.83 -31.91
CA LYS A 116 -38.24 34.58 -32.79
C LYS A 116 -38.47 33.82 -34.10
N GLU A 117 -39.72 33.38 -34.29
CA GLU A 117 -40.32 33.10 -35.59
C GLU A 117 -40.37 34.38 -36.46
N LYS A 118 -40.12 34.27 -37.77
CA LYS A 118 -41.10 34.41 -38.88
C LYS A 118 -40.48 34.91 -40.20
N SER A 119 -40.75 34.14 -41.25
CA SER A 119 -41.23 34.52 -42.60
C SER A 119 -40.52 35.63 -43.39
N GLU A 120 -39.84 35.27 -44.48
CA GLU A 120 -40.26 35.52 -45.89
C GLU A 120 -39.39 34.70 -46.87
#